data_AF-A0A9E3V320-F1
#
_entry.id   AF-A0A9E3V320-F1
#
_cell.length_a   1.000
_cell.length_b   1.000
_cell.length_c   1.000
_cell.angle_alpha   90.00
_cell.angle_beta   90.00
_cell.angle_gamma   90.00
#
_symmetry.space_group_name_H-M   'P 1'
#
loop_
_entity.id
_entity.type
_entity.pdbx_description
1 polymer ?
#
loop_
_entity_poly.entity_id
_entity_poly.type
_entity_poly.pdbx_seq_one_letter_code
_entity_poly.pdbx_strand_id
1 'polypeptide(L)'
;MVDSVPPFEPHPLLRGGHLQTIGGRYLPGRRVRLRARYHEIDLDDGDRLSVLESTPAGWQPEGPMALLVHGLAGCARSPYVVRVAARLV
;
A
#
# COMPACT_ATOMS: atom_id res chain seq x y z
N MET A 1 -20.63 16.47 2.10
CA MET A 1 -20.92 15.85 0.79
C MET A 1 -19.92 14.72 0.65
N VAL A 2 -20.38 13.48 0.53
CA VAL A 2 -19.48 12.36 0.24
C VAL A 2 -19.27 12.40 -1.27
N ASP A 3 -18.13 12.89 -1.72
CA ASP A 3 -17.77 12.79 -3.13
C ASP A 3 -17.81 11.32 -3.52
N SER A 4 -18.63 10.99 -4.50
CA SER A 4 -18.80 9.61 -4.95
C SER A 4 -17.50 9.13 -5.58
N VAL A 5 -16.92 8.06 -5.03
CA VAL A 5 -15.77 7.38 -5.64
C VAL A 5 -16.18 6.96 -7.06
N PRO A 6 -15.42 7.33 -8.11
CA PRO A 6 -15.76 6.97 -9.47
C PRO A 6 -15.81 5.44 -9.64
N PRO A 7 -16.65 4.92 -10.55
CA PRO A 7 -16.70 3.50 -10.82
C PRO A 7 -15.32 3.01 -11.29
N PHE A 8 -14.93 1.83 -10.83
CA PHE A 8 -13.67 1.22 -11.23
C PHE A 8 -13.74 0.75 -12.69
N GLU A 9 -12.88 1.27 -13.55
CA GLU A 9 -12.74 0.84 -14.94
C GLU A 9 -11.51 -0.07 -15.10
N PRO A 10 -11.70 -1.39 -15.29
CA PRO A 10 -10.59 -2.30 -15.44
C PRO A 10 -9.89 -2.13 -16.79
N HIS A 11 -8.57 -2.33 -16.81
CA HIS A 11 -7.81 -2.30 -18.05
C HIS A 11 -8.37 -3.34 -19.06
N PRO A 12 -8.53 -3.01 -20.35
CA PRO A 12 -9.20 -3.89 -21.33
C PRO A 12 -8.58 -5.29 -21.47
N LEU A 13 -7.27 -5.42 -21.23
CA LEU A 13 -6.52 -6.68 -21.26
C LEU A 13 -6.53 -7.46 -19.93
N LEU A 14 -7.00 -6.87 -18.82
CA LEU A 14 -7.03 -7.46 -17.49
C LEU A 14 -8.47 -7.45 -16.95
N ARG A 15 -9.38 -8.12 -17.66
CA ARG A 15 -10.79 -8.22 -17.28
C ARG A 15 -10.97 -9.27 -16.17
N GLY A 16 -11.71 -8.91 -15.13
CA GLY A 16 -11.99 -9.80 -13.98
C GLY A 16 -10.89 -9.85 -12.93
N GLY A 17 -11.27 -10.23 -11.70
CA GLY A 17 -10.38 -10.17 -10.53
C GLY A 17 -9.15 -11.08 -10.61
N HIS A 18 -9.25 -12.25 -11.24
CA HIS A 18 -8.13 -13.17 -11.38
C HIS A 18 -7.00 -12.61 -12.26
N LEU A 19 -7.34 -12.13 -13.46
CA LEU A 19 -6.35 -11.54 -14.37
C LEU A 19 -5.72 -10.28 -13.76
N GLN A 20 -6.49 -9.47 -13.04
CA GLN A 20 -5.96 -8.30 -12.34
C GLN A 20 -5.01 -8.67 -11.20
N THR A 21 -5.30 -9.75 -10.47
CA THR A 21 -4.43 -10.23 -9.40
C THR A 21 -3.13 -10.78 -9.96
N ILE A 22 -3.20 -11.66 -10.96
CA ILE A 22 -2.04 -12.28 -11.60
C ILE A 22 -1.21 -11.20 -12.31
N GLY A 23 -1.85 -10.39 -13.14
CA GLY A 23 -1.20 -9.31 -13.88
C GLY A 23 -0.56 -8.27 -12.95
N GLY A 24 -1.28 -7.82 -11.92
CA GLY A 24 -0.77 -6.85 -10.95
C GLY A 24 0.40 -7.36 -10.10
N ARG A 25 0.55 -8.68 -9.97
CA ARG A 25 1.69 -9.31 -9.28
C ARG A 25 2.89 -9.55 -10.21
N TYR A 26 2.67 -10.08 -11.41
CA TYR A 26 3.76 -10.60 -12.24
C TYR A 26 4.17 -9.68 -13.40
N LEU A 27 3.31 -8.77 -13.87
CA LEU A 27 3.70 -7.84 -14.93
C LEU A 27 4.71 -6.81 -14.39
N PRO A 28 5.75 -6.49 -15.18
CA PRO A 28 6.70 -5.46 -14.80
C PRO A 28 5.99 -4.12 -14.67
N GLY A 29 6.32 -3.37 -13.63
CA GLY A 29 5.80 -2.04 -13.39
C GLY A 29 6.90 -1.10 -12.91
N ARG A 30 6.56 0.18 -12.75
CA ARG A 30 7.49 1.18 -12.21
C ARG A 30 8.03 0.69 -10.87
N ARG A 31 9.35 0.55 -10.75
CA ARG A 31 10.00 0.32 -9.47
C ARG A 31 9.88 1.60 -8.67
N VAL A 32 9.15 1.54 -7.56
CA VAL A 32 8.98 2.69 -6.68
C VAL A 32 9.87 2.51 -5.46
N ARG A 33 10.70 3.52 -5.21
CA ARG A 33 11.46 3.65 -3.96
C ARG A 33 10.68 4.58 -3.04
N LEU A 34 10.04 4.02 -2.03
CA LEU A 34 9.41 4.77 -0.97
C LEU A 34 10.40 4.91 0.18
N ARG A 35 10.70 6.16 0.58
CA ARG A 35 11.47 6.40 1.81
C ARG A 35 10.53 6.21 2.99
N ALA A 36 10.88 5.29 3.86
CA ALA A 36 10.11 4.99 5.06
C ALA A 36 11.04 4.83 6.27
N ARG A 37 10.58 5.27 7.43
CA ARG A 37 11.19 4.96 8.72
C ARG A 37 10.70 3.59 9.18
N TYR A 38 11.63 2.73 9.60
CA TYR A 38 11.31 1.45 10.20
C TYR A 38 11.03 1.63 11.69
N HIS A 39 9.96 1.00 12.15
CA HIS A 39 9.64 0.84 13.56
C HIS A 39 9.38 -0.64 13.83
N GLU A 40 9.81 -1.09 15.00
CA GLU A 40 9.48 -2.39 15.55
C GLU A 40 8.68 -2.14 16.83
N ILE A 41 7.51 -2.76 16.93
CA ILE A 41 6.62 -2.61 18.08
C ILE A 41 6.47 -3.98 18.72
N ASP A 42 6.92 -4.09 19.97
CA ASP A 42 6.73 -5.30 20.77
C ASP A 42 5.26 -5.42 21.18
N LEU A 43 4.74 -6.66 21.11
CA LEU A 43 3.40 -7.01 21.55
C LEU A 43 3.44 -7.85 22.83
N ASP A 44 2.37 -7.82 23.61
CA ASP A 44 2.29 -8.49 24.91
C ASP A 44 2.36 -10.03 24.82
N ASP A 45 2.12 -10.59 23.63
CA ASP A 45 2.24 -12.03 23.33
C ASP A 45 3.65 -12.46 22.91
N GLY A 46 4.60 -11.54 22.85
CA GLY A 46 5.98 -11.78 22.45
C GLY A 46 6.22 -11.71 20.94
N ASP A 47 5.18 -11.45 20.15
CA ASP A 47 5.31 -11.12 18.73
C ASP A 47 5.80 -9.68 18.55
N ARG A 48 6.22 -9.36 17.31
CA ARG A 48 6.68 -8.02 16.94
C ARG A 48 6.04 -7.55 15.65
N LEU A 49 5.58 -6.30 15.64
CA LEU A 49 5.09 -5.64 14.42
C LEU A 49 6.20 -4.84 13.75
N SER A 50 6.50 -5.20 12.51
CA SER A 50 7.34 -4.41 11.61
C SER A 50 6.51 -3.35 10.88
N VAL A 51 6.70 -2.07 11.23
CA VAL A 51 5.98 -0.93 10.64
C VAL A 51 6.93 -0.11 9.77
N LEU A 52 6.46 0.30 8.59
CA LEU A 52 7.14 1.25 7.71
C LEU A 52 6.30 2.52 7.59
N GLU A 53 6.79 3.59 8.20
CA GLU A 53 6.13 4.90 8.21
C GLU A 53 6.70 5.80 7.10
N SER A 54 5.83 6.39 6.29
CA SER A 54 6.22 7.38 5.27
C SER A 54 5.40 8.64 5.46
N THR A 55 6.03 9.81 5.33
CA THR A 55 5.39 11.11 5.56
C THR A 55 5.52 11.97 4.30
N PRO A 56 4.40 12.44 3.72
CA PRO A 56 4.42 13.37 2.59
C PRO A 56 5.08 14.69 2.98
N ALA A 57 5.60 15.42 1.98
CA ALA A 57 6.06 16.80 2.22
C ALA A 57 4.87 17.69 2.65
N GLY A 58 5.02 18.38 3.78
CA GLY A 58 4.00 19.30 4.30
C GLY A 58 2.84 18.65 5.05
N TRP A 59 2.89 17.34 5.32
CA TRP A 59 1.93 16.69 6.22
C TRP A 59 2.04 17.24 7.65
N GLN A 60 0.90 17.41 8.31
CA GLN A 60 0.79 17.92 9.68
C GLN A 60 0.23 16.84 10.62
N PRO A 61 0.55 16.86 11.92
CA PRO A 61 0.08 15.86 12.89
C PRO A 61 -1.43 15.64 12.93
N GLU A 62 -2.23 16.68 12.64
CA GLU A 62 -3.69 16.64 12.61
C GLU A 62 -4.24 16.17 11.25
N GLY A 63 -3.36 15.93 10.28
CA GLY A 63 -3.69 15.47 8.95
C GLY A 63 -4.14 14.01 8.89
N PRO A 64 -4.82 13.60 7.81
CA PRO A 64 -5.24 12.22 7.65
C PRO A 64 -4.04 11.26 7.55
N MET A 65 -4.22 10.06 8.07
CA MET A 65 -3.25 8.96 7.98
C MET A 65 -3.90 7.75 7.29
N ALA A 66 -3.11 7.03 6.50
CA ALA A 66 -3.52 5.76 5.90
C ALA A 66 -2.66 4.63 6.49
N LEU A 67 -3.33 3.61 7.05
CA LEU A 67 -2.69 2.36 7.46
C LEU A 67 -2.85 1.33 6.36
N LEU A 68 -1.74 0.84 5.82
CA LEU A 68 -1.72 -0.20 4.79
C LEU A 68 -1.25 -1.52 5.39
N VAL A 69 -2.15 -2.49 5.43
CA VAL A 69 -1.85 -3.85 5.89
C VAL A 69 -1.71 -4.77 4.68
N HIS A 70 -0.64 -5.56 4.65
CA HIS A 70 -0.45 -6.53 3.57
C HIS A 70 -1.34 -7.77 3.77
N GLY A 71 -1.56 -8.53 2.69
CA GLY A 71 -2.27 -9.81 2.76
C GLY A 71 -1.37 -10.95 3.23
N LEU A 72 -1.96 -12.14 3.35
CA LEU A 72 -1.27 -13.39 3.66
C LEU A 72 -0.10 -13.63 2.72
N ALA A 73 1.00 -14.17 3.26
CA ALA A 73 2.28 -14.40 2.55
C ALA A 73 2.89 -13.12 1.92
N GLY A 74 2.43 -11.94 2.34
CA GLY A 74 2.98 -10.64 1.97
C GLY A 74 3.91 -10.07 3.04
N CYS A 75 4.32 -8.83 2.80
CA CYS A 75 5.03 -7.97 3.74
C CYS A 75 4.84 -6.51 3.32
N ALA A 76 5.22 -5.56 4.18
CA ALA A 76 5.12 -4.12 3.89
C ALA A 76 5.92 -3.68 2.63
N ARG A 77 6.89 -4.50 2.18
CA ARG A 77 7.68 -4.26 0.95
C ARG A 77 7.05 -4.89 -0.30
N SER A 78 5.89 -5.52 -0.19
CA SER A 78 5.20 -6.14 -1.34
C SER A 78 4.92 -5.08 -2.41
N PRO A 79 5.13 -5.37 -3.71
CA PRO A 79 5.07 -4.35 -4.75
C PRO A 79 3.75 -3.57 -4.80
N TYR A 80 2.61 -4.22 -4.54
CA TYR A 80 1.32 -3.53 -4.54
C TYR A 80 1.19 -2.55 -3.37
N VAL A 81 1.67 -2.90 -2.17
CA VAL A 81 1.68 -2.02 -0.99
C VAL A 81 2.52 -0.78 -1.26
N VAL A 82 3.75 -0.98 -1.74
CA VAL A 82 4.68 0.14 -2.03
C VAL A 82 4.13 1.06 -3.12
N ARG A 83 3.49 0.51 -4.16
CA ARG A 83 2.88 1.32 -5.22
C ARG A 83 1.68 2.13 -4.72
N VAL A 84 0.86 1.59 -3.83
CA VAL A 84 -0.26 2.31 -3.22
C VAL A 84 0.25 3.39 -2.27
N ALA A 85 1.15 3.04 -1.35
CA ALA A 85 1.76 3.99 -0.41
C ALA A 85 2.39 5.19 -1.14
N ALA A 86 3.08 4.96 -2.25
CA ALA A 86 3.70 6.01 -3.05
C ALA A 86 2.72 6.92 -3.82
N ARG A 87 1.42 6.63 -3.81
CA ARG A 87 0.38 7.56 -4.29
C ARG A 87 -0.13 8.49 -3.19
N LEU A 88 0.22 8.20 -1.95
CA LEU A 88 -0.23 8.92 -0.75
C LEU A 88 0.85 9.84 -0.18
N VAL A 89 2.06 9.84 -0.76
CA VAL A 89 3.21 10.67 -0.35
C VAL A 89 3.70 11.58 -1.46
#